data_AF-T0Y514-F1
#
_entry.id   AF-T0Y514-F1
#
_cell.length_a   1.000
_cell.length_b   1.000
_cell.length_c   1.000
_cell.angle_alpha   90.00
_cell.angle_beta   90.00
_cell.angle_gamma   90.00
#
_symmetry.space_group_name_H-M   'P 1'
#
loop_
_entity.id
_entity.type
_entity.pdbx_description
1 polymer ?
#
loop_
_entity_poly.entity_id
_entity_poly.type
_entity_poly.pdbx_seq_one_letter_code
_entity_poly.pdbx_strand_id
1 'polypeptide(L)' 'RQIAETFLPIVHLVFSNLKTWLRGTHHGVSPQHLQAYLNEFTFRFNRRFYPFNSFRSLLGIAGDVTAPTYDELYA' A
#
# COMPACT_ATOMS: atom_id res chain seq x y z
N ARG A 1 -4.55 -2.54 -24.27
CA ARG A 1 -5.35 -3.56 -23.52
C ARG A 1 -4.81 -4.96 -23.77
N GLN A 2 -4.64 -5.36 -25.03
CA GLN A 2 -4.15 -6.68 -25.45
C GLN A 2 -2.78 -7.09 -24.85
N ILE A 3 -1.80 -6.17 -24.76
CA ILE A 3 -0.47 -6.46 -24.19
C ILE A 3 -0.55 -6.81 -22.70
N ALA A 4 -1.33 -6.06 -21.92
CA ALA A 4 -1.48 -6.31 -20.49
C ALA A 4 -2.17 -7.66 -20.22
N GLU A 5 -3.12 -8.07 -21.06
CA GLU A 5 -3.78 -9.37 -20.94
C GLU A 5 -2.85 -10.54 -21.25
N THR A 6 -1.90 -10.37 -22.19
CA THR A 6 -0.89 -11.38 -22.54
C THR A 6 0.14 -11.57 -21.43
N PHE A 7 0.61 -10.49 -20.80
CA PHE A 7 1.69 -10.57 -19.79
C PHE A 7 1.17 -10.62 -18.34
N LEU A 8 0.02 -10.02 -18.06
CA LEU A 8 -0.57 -9.89 -16.72
C LEU A 8 -2.10 -10.13 -16.78
N PRO A 9 -2.53 -11.37 -17.10
CA PRO A 9 -3.92 -11.69 -17.40
C PRO A 9 -4.91 -11.32 -16.28
N ILE A 10 -4.43 -11.31 -15.03
CA ILE A 10 -5.26 -11.06 -13.83
C ILE A 10 -5.04 -9.68 -13.19
N VAL A 11 -4.36 -8.75 -13.87
CA VAL A 11 -4.04 -7.42 -13.30
C VAL A 11 -5.28 -6.62 -12.89
N HIS A 12 -6.39 -6.84 -13.59
CA HIS A 12 -7.67 -6.21 -13.27
C HIS A 12 -8.16 -6.57 -11.86
N LEU A 13 -7.84 -7.76 -11.33
CA LEU A 13 -8.17 -8.15 -9.96
C LEU A 13 -7.35 -7.35 -8.94
N VAL A 14 -6.08 -7.08 -9.24
CA VAL A 14 -5.21 -6.24 -8.40
C VAL A 14 -5.78 -4.82 -8.32
N PHE A 15 -6.22 -4.25 -9.45
CA PHE A 15 -6.86 -2.94 -9.46
C PHE A 15 -8.19 -2.91 -8.73
N SER A 16 -9.03 -3.94 -8.86
CA SER A 16 -10.26 -4.05 -8.09
C SER A 16 -9.99 -4.12 -6.59
N ASN A 17 -8.99 -4.90 -6.18
CA ASN A 17 -8.58 -5.00 -4.77
C ASN A 17 -8.05 -3.67 -4.23
N LEU A 18 -7.23 -2.96 -5.01
CA LEU A 18 -6.72 -1.64 -4.62
C LEU A 18 -7.86 -0.64 -4.40
N LYS A 19 -8.83 -0.59 -5.32
CA LYS A 19 -10.00 0.31 -5.19
C LYS A 19 -10.84 -0.01 -3.96
N THR A 20 -11.10 -1.29 -3.71
CA THR A 20 -11.85 -1.74 -2.53
C THR A 20 -11.10 -1.40 -1.25
N TRP A 21 -9.79 -1.65 -1.20
CA TRP A 21 -8.97 -1.33 -0.04
C TRP A 21 -8.90 0.18 0.25
N LEU A 22 -8.71 1.01 -0.78
CA LEU A 22 -8.70 2.47 -0.64
C LEU A 22 -9.99 2.99 -0.04
N ARG A 23 -11.14 2.52 -0.55
CA ARG A 23 -12.48 2.92 -0.08
C ARG A 23 -12.80 2.42 1.33
N GLY A 24 -12.23 1.28 1.74
CA GLY A 24 -12.46 0.70 3.05
C GLY A 24 -11.56 1.27 4.15
N THR A 25 -10.33 1.65 3.79
CA THR A 25 -9.30 2.07 4.76
C THR A 25 -9.24 3.59 4.93
N HIS A 26 -9.45 4.35 3.85
CA HIS A 26 -9.30 5.79 3.87
C HIS A 26 -10.65 6.47 3.64
N HIS A 27 -10.95 7.47 4.48
CA HIS A 27 -12.14 8.32 4.30
C HIS A 27 -12.06 9.20 3.04
N GLY A 28 -10.84 9.55 2.63
CA GLY A 28 -10.55 10.31 1.41
C GLY A 28 -9.15 9.99 0.93
N VAL A 29 -8.95 10.07 -0.38
CA VAL A 29 -7.66 9.79 -1.04
C VAL A 29 -7.19 11.08 -1.70
N SER A 30 -6.08 11.63 -1.21
CA SER A 30 -5.45 12.82 -1.79
C SER A 30 -4.32 12.43 -2.76
N PRO A 31 -4.17 13.10 -3.92
CA PRO A 31 -3.01 12.92 -4.80
C PRO A 31 -1.66 13.12 -4.10
N GLN A 32 -1.60 14.00 -3.09
CA GLN A 32 -0.39 14.30 -2.31
C GLN A 32 0.21 13.06 -1.64
N HIS A 33 -0.63 12.12 -1.23
CA HIS A 33 -0.20 10.90 -0.52
C HIS A 33 -0.32 9.64 -1.38
N LEU A 34 -0.50 9.78 -2.71
CA LEU A 34 -0.74 8.66 -3.60
C LEU A 34 0.34 7.57 -3.47
N GLN A 35 1.61 7.97 -3.42
CA GLN A 35 2.70 7.02 -3.28
C GLN A 35 2.66 6.26 -1.95
N ALA A 36 2.29 6.94 -0.85
CA ALA A 36 2.15 6.31 0.46
C ALA A 36 1.04 5.26 0.44
N TYR A 37 -0.12 5.57 -0.15
CA TYR A 37 -1.21 4.61 -0.29
C TYR A 37 -0.82 3.38 -1.11
N LEU A 38 -0.08 3.57 -2.21
CA LEU A 38 0.38 2.47 -3.05
C LEU A 38 1.42 1.60 -2.34
N ASN A 39 2.34 2.22 -1.59
CA ASN A 39 3.33 1.50 -0.80
C ASN A 39 2.66 0.66 0.29
N GLU A 40 1.69 1.23 1.00
CA GLU A 40 0.93 0.52 2.03
C GLU A 40 0.11 -0.63 1.44
N PHE A 41 -0.61 -0.38 0.34
CA PHE A 41 -1.37 -1.43 -0.34
C PHE A 41 -0.44 -2.58 -0.77
N THR A 42 0.69 -2.28 -1.39
CA THR A 42 1.66 -3.29 -1.85
C THR A 42 2.22 -4.08 -0.67
N PHE A 43 2.55 -3.40 0.44
CA PHE A 43 3.03 -4.04 1.65
C PHE A 43 2.01 -5.05 2.20
N ARG A 44 0.75 -4.62 2.34
CA ARG A 44 -0.35 -5.45 2.86
C ARG A 44 -0.70 -6.58 1.89
N PHE A 45 -0.85 -6.29 0.61
CA PHE A 45 -1.27 -7.23 -0.42
C PHE A 45 -0.27 -8.39 -0.56
N ASN A 46 1.02 -8.08 -0.62
CA ASN A 46 2.06 -9.10 -0.79
C ASN A 46 2.25 -9.98 0.45
N ARG A 47 1.84 -9.51 1.64
CA ARG A 47 2.04 -10.23 2.91
C ARG A 47 0.73 -10.68 3.58
N ARG A 48 -0.40 -10.58 2.88
CA ARG A 48 -1.76 -10.84 3.41
C ARG A 48 -1.98 -12.23 4.02
N PHE A 49 -1.14 -13.20 3.69
CA PHE A 49 -1.20 -14.57 4.24
C PHE A 49 -0.33 -14.78 5.49
N TYR A 50 0.52 -13.81 5.83
CA TYR A 50 1.51 -13.92 6.90
C TYR A 50 1.42 -12.70 7.84
N PRO A 51 0.35 -12.58 8.64
CA PRO A 51 0.10 -11.40 9.46
C PRO A 51 1.20 -11.16 10.51
N PHE A 52 1.67 -12.20 11.20
CA PHE A 52 2.74 -12.08 12.20
C PHE A 52 4.08 -11.65 11.58
N ASN A 53 4.40 -12.12 10.37
CA ASN A 53 5.61 -11.70 9.67
C ASN A 53 5.49 -10.25 9.20
N SER A 54 4.31 -9.84 8.74
CA SER A 54 4.04 -8.44 8.39
C SER A 54 4.28 -7.52 9.59
N PHE A 55 3.76 -7.88 10.76
CA PHE A 55 3.95 -7.11 11.98
C PHE A 55 5.43 -7.00 12.36
N ARG A 56 6.16 -8.12 12.35
CA ARG A 56 7.61 -8.14 12.60
C ARG A 56 8.40 -7.29 11.61
N SER A 57 8.08 -7.36 10.31
CA SER A 57 8.71 -6.53 9.29
C SER A 57 8.44 -5.05 9.51
N LEU A 58 7.21 -4.66 9.88
CA LEU A 58 6.89 -3.26 10.20
C LEU A 58 7.68 -2.77 11.41
N LEU A 59 7.80 -3.58 12.48
CA LEU A 59 8.59 -3.22 13.65
C LEU A 59 10.08 -3.03 13.32
N GLY A 60 10.65 -3.91 12.49
CA GLY A 60 12.03 -3.77 12.04
C GLY A 60 12.25 -2.46 11.27
N ILE A 61 11.38 -2.17 10.29
CA ILE A 61 11.46 -0.93 9.50
C ILE A 61 11.28 0.30 10.40
N ALA A 62 10.29 0.28 11.31
CA ALA A 62 10.02 1.38 12.20
C ALA A 62 11.15 1.64 13.20
N GLY A 63 11.90 0.60 13.58
CA GLY A 63 13.08 0.73 14.44
C GLY A 63 14.27 1.41 13.77
N ASP A 64 14.38 1.30 12.45
CA ASP A 64 15.49 1.85 11.66
C ASP A 64 15.17 3.24 11.04
N VAL A 65 13.91 3.69 11.12
CA VAL A 65 13.45 4.94 10.51
C VAL A 65 13.37 6.06 11.55
N THR A 66 13.98 7.20 11.24
CA THR A 66 13.79 8.43 12.02
C THR A 66 12.34 8.90 11.92
N ALA A 67 11.69 9.11 13.06
CA ALA A 67 10.32 9.61 13.10
C ALA A 67 10.23 11.00 12.45
N PRO A 68 9.27 11.24 11.55
CA PRO A 68 9.06 12.56 10.97
C PRO A 68 8.59 13.55 12.04
N THR A 69 9.00 14.79 11.89
CA THR A 69 8.54 15.92 12.71
C THR A 69 7.10 16.30 12.34
N TYR A 70 6.43 17.06 13.22
CA TYR A 70 5.07 17.53 12.97
C TYR A 70 4.96 18.30 11.65
N ASP A 71 5.93 19.17 11.36
CA ASP A 71 5.93 19.98 10.14
C ASP A 71 6.06 19.11 8.89
N GLU A 72 6.87 18.05 8.93
CA GLU A 72 7.01 17.09 7.82
C GLU A 72 5.76 16.24 7.59
N LEU A 73 4.91 16.06 8.61
CA LEU A 73 3.65 15.31 8.49
C LEU A 73 2.53 16.12 7.83
N TYR A 74 2.57 17.46 7.95
CA TYR A 74 1.50 18.35 7.50
C TYR A 74 1.92 19.33 6.38
N ALA A 75 3.15 19.21 5.87
CA ALA A 75 3.65 19.97 4.72
C ALA A 75 3.02 19.55 3.38
#